data_AF-A0A520KEY8-F1
#
_entry.id   AF-A0A520KEY8-F1
#
_cell.length_a   1.000
_cell.length_b   1.000
_cell.length_c   1.000
_cell.angle_alpha   90.00
_cell.angle_beta   90.00
_cell.angle_gamma   90.00
#
_symmetry.space_group_name_H-M   'P 1'
#
loop_
_entity.id
_entity.type
_entity.pdbx_description
1 polymer ?
#
loop_
_entity_poly.entity_id
_entity_poly.type
_entity_poly.pdbx_seq_one_letter_code
_entity_poly.pdbx_strand_id
1 'polypeptide(L)' 'MKKRKKGYPHNSDIMEEIMEILNKEIFIKPEDFYDKIIAKLEEKGFKTSFLTTKRVWRIYEEMVKKKIIYDFLEVMKNN' A
#
# COMPACT_ATOMS: atom_id res chain seq x y z
N MET A 1 17.54 11.11 13.85
CA MET A 1 16.91 11.55 12.58
C MET A 1 15.63 12.32 12.91
N LYS A 2 15.46 13.54 12.40
CA LYS A 2 14.26 14.36 12.63
C LYS A 2 13.10 13.72 11.84
N LYS A 3 12.06 13.21 12.52
CA LYS A 3 10.88 12.64 11.85
C LYS A 3 10.30 13.71 10.91
N ARG A 4 10.18 13.39 9.61
CA ARG A 4 9.55 14.24 8.61
C ARG A 4 8.14 14.61 9.10
N LYS A 5 7.74 15.89 8.96
CA LYS A 5 6.33 16.26 9.15
C LYS A 5 5.51 15.43 8.16
N LYS A 6 4.58 14.61 8.65
CA LYS A 6 3.81 13.70 7.81
C LYS A 6 2.79 14.52 7.02
N GLY A 7 3.03 14.58 5.72
CA GLY A 7 2.17 15.25 4.73
C GLY A 7 1.49 14.21 3.86
N TYR A 8 1.44 14.47 2.55
CA TYR A 8 1.02 13.46 1.58
C TYR A 8 2.04 12.29 1.54
N PRO A 9 1.60 11.03 1.46
CA PRO A 9 2.50 9.88 1.42
C PRO A 9 3.26 9.80 0.08
N HIS A 10 4.58 9.60 0.14
CA HIS A 10 5.37 9.25 -1.03
C HIS A 10 5.18 7.78 -1.39
N ASN A 11 5.69 7.36 -2.54
CA ASN A 11 5.60 5.96 -2.96
C ASN A 11 6.27 5.02 -1.95
N SER A 12 7.40 5.42 -1.36
CA SER A 12 8.07 4.63 -0.31
C SER A 12 7.18 4.43 0.92
N ASP A 13 6.44 5.47 1.34
CA ASP A 13 5.52 5.39 2.49
C ASP A 13 4.39 4.38 2.19
N ILE A 14 3.86 4.36 0.96
CA ILE A 14 2.81 3.43 0.52
C ILE A 14 3.36 2.00 0.38
N MET A 15 4.56 1.83 -0.18
CA MET A 15 5.22 0.53 -0.31
C MET A 15 5.47 -0.11 1.06
N GLU A 16 5.94 0.69 2.03
CA GLU A 16 6.13 0.26 3.41
C GLU A 16 4.80 -0.24 4.01
N GLU A 17 3.71 0.50 3.81
CA GLU A 17 2.40 0.09 4.31
C GLU A 17 1.87 -1.19 3.64
N ILE A 18 2.06 -1.34 2.33
CA ILE A 18 1.72 -2.57 1.60
C ILE A 18 2.44 -3.76 2.24
N MET A 19 3.75 -3.65 2.46
CA MET A 19 4.53 -4.73 3.07
C MET A 19 4.07 -5.03 4.50
N GLU A 20 3.80 -4.00 5.30
CA GLU A 20 3.31 -4.20 6.67
C GLU A 20 1.96 -4.93 6.72
N ILE A 21 1.01 -4.55 5.86
CA ILE A 21 -0.31 -5.18 5.81
C ILE A 21 -0.19 -6.63 5.37
N LEU A 22 0.54 -6.90 4.28
CA LEU A 22 0.69 -8.27 3.76
C LEU A 22 1.40 -9.20 4.76
N ASN A 23 2.34 -8.68 5.56
CA ASN A 23 3.02 -9.45 6.59
C ASN A 23 2.14 -9.73 7.82
N LYS A 24 1.21 -8.83 8.15
CA LYS A 24 0.33 -8.97 9.32
C LYS A 24 -0.95 -9.73 9.01
N GLU A 25 -1.43 -9.66 7.77
CA GLU A 25 -2.75 -10.15 7.38
C GLU A 25 -2.70 -10.99 6.11
N ILE A 26 -2.56 -12.30 6.33
CA ILE A 26 -2.40 -13.30 5.27
C ILE A 26 -3.65 -13.39 4.36
N PHE A 27 -4.84 -13.04 4.85
CA PHE A 27 -6.12 -13.23 4.16
C PHE A 27 -6.88 -11.94 3.84
N ILE A 28 -6.17 -10.83 3.65
CA ILE A 28 -6.82 -9.59 3.22
C ILE A 28 -7.43 -9.76 1.83
N LYS A 29 -8.70 -9.37 1.67
CA LYS A 29 -9.37 -9.40 0.37
C LYS A 29 -8.90 -8.21 -0.48
N PRO A 30 -8.78 -8.37 -1.82
CA PRO A 30 -8.43 -7.27 -2.72
C PRO A 30 -9.36 -6.05 -2.56
N GLU A 31 -10.65 -6.29 -2.32
CA GLU A 31 -11.68 -5.25 -2.14
C GLU A 31 -11.40 -4.35 -0.93
N ASP A 32 -10.91 -4.94 0.16
CA ASP A 32 -10.62 -4.24 1.42
C ASP A 32 -9.22 -3.61 1.45
N PHE A 33 -8.35 -3.98 0.50
CA PHE A 33 -6.92 -3.67 0.53
C PHE A 33 -6.64 -2.17 0.52
N TYR A 34 -7.36 -1.42 -0.33
CA TYR A 34 -7.18 0.02 -0.45
C TYR A 34 -7.57 0.76 0.84
N ASP A 35 -8.76 0.45 1.38
CA ASP A 35 -9.27 1.10 2.59
C ASP A 35 -8.37 0.83 3.79
N LYS A 36 -7.81 -0.38 3.86
CA LYS A 36 -6.83 -0.76 4.88
C LYS A 36 -5.57 0.10 4.82
N ILE A 37 -5.02 0.30 3.63
CA ILE A 37 -3.83 1.14 3.41
C ILE A 37 -4.12 2.59 3.82
N ILE A 38 -5.28 3.12 3.45
CA ILE A 38 -5.69 4.48 3.80
C ILE A 38 -5.77 4.63 5.32
N ALA A 39 -6.48 3.72 6.00
CA ALA A 39 -6.62 3.74 7.45
C ALA A 39 -5.26 3.71 8.17
N LYS A 40 -4.34 2.83 7.73
CA LYS A 40 -3.02 2.73 8.35
C LYS A 40 -2.12 3.94 8.10
N LEU A 41 -2.17 4.51 6.91
CA LEU A 41 -1.46 5.76 6.60
C LEU A 41 -2.00 6.93 7.44
N GLU A 42 -3.32 7.02 7.62
CA GLU A 42 -3.98 8.03 8.46
C GLU A 42 -3.67 7.85 9.95
N GLU A 43 -3.69 6.60 10.48
CA GLU A 43 -3.24 6.26 11.83
C GLU A 43 -1.78 6.71 12.05
N LYS A 44 -0.94 6.56 11.02
CA LYS A 44 0.43 7.05 11.02
C LYS A 44 0.51 8.57 10.93
N GLY A 45 -0.56 9.29 10.58
CA GLY A 45 -0.63 10.76 10.51
C GLY A 45 -0.37 11.34 9.12
N PHE A 46 -0.45 10.53 8.06
CA PHE A 46 -0.38 11.02 6.68
C PHE A 46 -1.71 11.65 6.23
N LYS A 47 -1.62 12.56 5.26
CA LYS A 47 -2.79 13.13 4.58
C LYS A 47 -3.06 12.36 3.28
N THR A 48 -4.13 11.59 3.29
CA THR A 48 -4.54 10.63 2.23
C THR A 48 -5.64 11.16 1.32
N SER A 49 -6.17 12.37 1.55
CA SER A 49 -7.33 12.93 0.83
C SER A 49 -7.21 12.95 -0.71
N PHE A 50 -5.98 12.90 -1.24
CA PHE A 50 -5.70 12.83 -2.68
C PHE A 50 -5.03 11.51 -3.11
N LEU A 51 -5.00 10.50 -2.24
CA LEU A 51 -4.44 9.18 -2.54
C LEU A 51 -5.54 8.32 -3.16
N THR A 52 -5.41 8.06 -4.46
CA THR A 52 -6.42 7.29 -5.22
C THR A 52 -6.15 5.79 -5.17
N THR A 53 -7.22 5.00 -5.27
CA THR A 53 -7.17 3.53 -5.40
C THR A 53 -6.25 3.10 -6.55
N LYS A 54 -6.36 3.76 -7.71
CA LYS A 54 -5.50 3.50 -8.88
C LYS A 54 -4.01 3.67 -8.56
N ARG A 55 -3.63 4.67 -7.75
CA ARG A 55 -2.23 4.90 -7.39
C ARG A 55 -1.70 3.78 -6.49
N VAL A 56 -2.48 3.33 -5.52
CA VAL A 56 -2.10 2.24 -4.61
C VAL A 56 -1.91 0.94 -5.39
N TRP A 57 -2.87 0.58 -6.25
CA TRP A 57 -2.77 -0.62 -7.09
C TRP A 57 -1.59 -0.58 -8.04
N ARG A 58 -1.31 0.56 -8.67
CA ARG A 58 -0.12 0.71 -9.53
C ARG A 58 1.18 0.45 -8.74
N ILE A 59 1.26 0.92 -7.49
CA ILE A 59 2.44 0.69 -6.64
C ILE A 59 2.55 -0.79 -6.29
N TYR A 60 1.46 -1.44 -5.88
CA TYR A 60 1.41 -2.88 -5.63
C TYR A 60 1.88 -3.68 -6.86
N GLU A 61 1.31 -3.40 -8.03
CA GLU A 61 1.67 -4.02 -9.30
C GLU A 61 3.16 -3.84 -9.61
N GLU A 62 3.70 -2.62 -9.46
CA GLU A 62 5.13 -2.36 -9.64
C GLU A 62 5.99 -3.18 -8.67
N MET A 63 5.55 -3.34 -7.41
CA MET A 63 6.27 -4.14 -6.41
C MET A 63 6.29 -5.61 -6.80
N VAL A 64 5.17 -6.17 -7.28
CA VAL A 64 5.10 -7.55 -7.77
C VAL A 64 5.99 -7.73 -9.00
N LYS A 65 5.87 -6.85 -10.01
CA LYS A 65 6.68 -6.91 -11.25
C LYS A 65 8.19 -6.82 -10.97
N LYS A 66 8.58 -6.02 -9.98
CA LYS A 66 9.98 -5.87 -9.53
C LYS A 66 10.44 -6.99 -8.58
N LYS A 67 9.61 -7.99 -8.30
CA LYS A 67 9.86 -9.10 -7.35
C LYS A 67 10.19 -8.61 -5.93
N ILE A 68 9.66 -7.46 -5.52
CA ILE A 68 9.78 -6.93 -4.16
C ILE A 68 8.82 -7.70 -3.22
N ILE A 69 7.64 -8.04 -3.71
CA ILE A 69 6.65 -8.89 -3.04
C ILE A 69 6.14 -9.96 -4.02
N TYR A 70 5.57 -11.03 -3.49
CA TYR A 70 4.76 -11.95 -4.29
C TYR A 70 3.38 -11.35 -4.56
N ASP A 71 2.66 -11.90 -5.55
CA ASP A 71 1.26 -11.54 -5.77
C ASP A 71 0.33 -12.19 -4.73
N PHE A 72 0.40 -11.68 -3.50
CA PHE A 72 -0.38 -12.19 -2.37
C PHE A 72 -1.90 -12.06 -2.56
N LEU A 73 -2.32 -11.07 -3.34
CA LEU A 73 -3.74 -10.81 -3.61
C LEU A 73 -4.25 -11.56 -4.85
N GLU A 74 -3.37 -12.27 -5.56
CA GLU A 74 -3.65 -13.02 -6.79
C GLU A 74 -4.31 -12.22 -7.92
N VAL A 75 -4.17 -10.89 -7.90
CA VAL A 75 -4.83 -9.99 -8.86
C VAL A 75 -4.05 -9.82 -10.17
N MET A 76 -2.83 -10.36 -10.26
CA MET A 76 -1.96 -10.23 -11.44
C MET A 76 -2.16 -11.36 -12.46
N LYS A 77 -2.92 -12.41 -12.14
CA LYS A 77 -3.04 -13.64 -12.95
C LYS A 77 -3.70 -13.46 -14.33
N ASN A 78 -4.22 -12.26 -14.66
CA ASN A 78 -4.97 -11.99 -15.89
C ASN A 78 -4.32 -10.94 -16.83
N ASN A 79 -3.03 -10.62 -16.67
CA ASN A 79 -2.30 -9.68 -17.54
C ASN A 79 -1.15 -10.31 -18.31
#